data_AF-A0AAN8MFN0-F1
#
_entry.id   AF-A0AAN8MFN0-F1
#
_cell.length_a   1.000
_cell.length_b   1.000
_cell.length_c   1.000
_cell.angle_alpha   90.00
_cell.angle_beta   90.00
_cell.angle_gamma   90.00
#
_symmetry.space_group_name_H-M   'P 1'
#
loop_
_entity.id
_entity.type
_entity.pdbx_description
1 polymer ?
#
loop_
_entity_poly.entity_id
_entity_poly.type
_entity_poly.pdbx_seq_one_letter_code
_entity_poly.pdbx_strand_id
1 'polypeptide(L)'
;MSNPQQPPQPPQQPTSSLRPLNPTKPIPIFTPTQRLPPKPSPSSATNLHQNTRRHSHHNLSLQSPTSPKGAGLHYQHHLHHFHSSNNNYQRPISMQSNVPEPRTNEELTPLIEAHVAKVLEDLKSEIGGATEYTPDIVDDLTKPTEKLAQTIDHTLLKPEATEDQIKALCDEAIEYGFKSCCINPSHVRLVSTTLTNTPQTLACSVIGFPLGATTTSSKCYESSLAILDGAKEIDMVLPIGQFLQSDYSYVYNDIFSVVRATKGVPVKVIIETSLLKTQEQKIAACWIAAEAGAAWVKTSTGFNGGGATVEDVRLMRLAVAYKEGSVKVKASGGVRSFEQAIGVIKAGASRIGTSNGVAIMGGTPVKKENGGEVKKEEAY
;
A
#
# COMPACT_ATOMS: atom_id res chain seq x y z
N MET A 1 65.98 -40.08 16.08
CA MET A 1 65.66 -38.65 16.26
C MET A 1 64.56 -38.32 15.28
N SER A 2 63.33 -38.30 15.78
CA SER A 2 62.11 -38.20 14.98
C SER A 2 61.68 -36.73 14.93
N ASN A 3 61.61 -36.16 13.74
CA ASN A 3 61.23 -34.75 13.54
C ASN A 3 59.68 -34.64 13.58
N PRO A 4 59.07 -33.79 14.41
CA PRO A 4 57.63 -33.66 14.43
C PRO A 4 57.13 -32.81 13.25
N GLN A 5 56.18 -33.37 12.49
CA GLN A 5 55.48 -32.66 11.41
C GLN A 5 54.60 -31.54 11.99
N GLN A 6 54.71 -30.33 11.42
CA GLN A 6 53.77 -29.23 11.66
C GLN A 6 52.38 -29.57 11.11
N PRO A 7 51.29 -29.19 11.79
CA PRO A 7 49.94 -29.34 11.25
C PRO A 7 49.70 -28.34 10.10
N PRO A 8 48.85 -28.68 9.11
CA PRO A 8 48.56 -27.82 7.97
C PRO A 8 47.78 -26.57 8.41
N GLN A 9 48.13 -25.41 7.83
CA GLN A 9 47.40 -24.16 8.08
C GLN A 9 46.00 -24.18 7.45
N PRO A 10 44.99 -23.56 8.11
CA PRO A 10 43.66 -23.43 7.54
C PRO A 10 43.65 -22.49 6.33
N PRO A 11 42.72 -22.66 5.37
CA PRO A 11 42.65 -21.83 4.18
C PRO A 11 42.33 -20.38 4.55
N GLN A 12 43.08 -19.44 3.97
CA GLN A 12 42.83 -18.01 4.13
C GLN A 12 41.47 -17.64 3.52
N GLN A 13 40.60 -17.01 4.33
CA GLN A 13 39.37 -16.40 3.83
C GLN A 13 39.70 -15.28 2.83
N PRO A 14 38.96 -15.14 1.72
CA PRO A 14 39.11 -14.00 0.85
C PRO A 14 38.69 -12.73 1.61
N THR A 15 39.63 -11.81 1.79
CA THR A 15 39.35 -10.49 2.36
C THR A 15 38.51 -9.70 1.36
N SER A 16 37.18 -9.67 1.56
CA SER A 16 36.35 -8.70 0.85
C SER A 16 36.70 -7.31 1.36
N SER A 17 37.45 -6.54 0.59
CA SER A 17 37.62 -5.11 0.82
C SER A 17 36.35 -4.36 0.44
N LEU A 18 35.28 -4.57 1.20
CA LEU A 18 34.12 -3.68 1.16
C LEU A 18 34.58 -2.34 1.75
N ARG A 19 34.70 -1.32 0.89
CA ARG A 19 34.89 0.06 1.34
C ARG A 19 33.73 0.45 2.27
N PRO A 20 33.99 1.15 3.39
CA PRO A 20 32.92 1.77 4.15
C PRO A 20 32.18 2.78 3.26
N LEU A 21 30.85 2.72 3.24
CA LEU A 21 30.01 3.75 2.63
C LEU A 21 30.23 5.06 3.39
N ASN A 22 30.66 6.10 2.68
CA ASN A 22 30.84 7.43 3.24
C ASN A 22 29.46 8.10 3.39
N PRO A 23 28.99 8.41 4.62
CA PRO A 23 27.64 8.92 4.88
C PRO A 23 27.40 10.36 4.39
N THR A 24 28.41 11.01 3.80
CA THR A 24 28.33 12.42 3.36
C THR A 24 28.21 12.60 1.84
N LYS A 25 28.15 11.52 1.05
CA LYS A 25 27.93 11.62 -0.40
C LYS A 25 26.46 11.38 -0.77
N PRO A 26 25.81 12.31 -1.49
CA PRO A 26 24.46 12.08 -2.01
C PRO A 26 24.43 10.84 -2.91
N ILE A 27 23.44 9.97 -2.68
CA ILE A 27 23.10 8.87 -3.60
C ILE A 27 22.56 9.51 -4.88
N PRO A 28 23.03 9.12 -6.08
CA PRO A 28 22.52 9.69 -7.32
C PRO A 28 21.03 9.36 -7.47
N ILE A 29 20.21 10.41 -7.51
CA ILE A 29 18.78 10.35 -7.84
C ILE A 29 18.68 10.01 -9.33
N PHE A 30 18.08 8.87 -9.65
CA PHE A 30 17.76 8.50 -11.03
C PHE A 30 16.64 9.43 -11.54
N THR A 31 16.99 10.41 -12.37
CA THR A 31 16.04 11.19 -13.16
C THR A 31 15.66 10.40 -14.41
N PRO A 32 14.38 10.11 -14.69
CA PRO A 32 13.98 9.40 -15.89
C PRO A 32 14.00 10.37 -17.09
N THR A 33 15.19 10.67 -17.59
CA THR A 33 15.37 11.28 -18.91
C THR A 33 16.71 10.90 -19.51
N GLN A 34 16.91 9.62 -19.75
CA GLN A 34 17.85 9.17 -20.77
C GLN A 34 17.07 8.31 -21.76
N ARG A 35 16.87 8.86 -22.97
CA ARG A 35 16.44 8.06 -24.12
C ARG A 35 17.42 6.90 -24.25
N LEU A 36 16.89 5.69 -24.32
CA LEU A 36 17.65 4.51 -24.73
C LEU A 36 18.37 4.84 -26.05
N PRO A 37 19.67 4.50 -26.20
CA PRO A 37 20.33 4.64 -27.49
C PRO A 37 19.62 3.75 -28.53
N PRO A 38 19.54 4.16 -29.80
CA PRO A 38 18.91 3.35 -30.83
C PRO A 38 19.66 2.01 -30.98
N LYS A 39 18.90 0.92 -31.14
CA LYS A 39 19.45 -0.41 -31.45
C LYS A 39 20.39 -0.32 -32.67
N PRO A 40 21.54 -1.00 -32.67
CA PRO A 40 22.36 -1.12 -33.87
C PRO A 40 21.59 -1.91 -34.94
N SER A 41 21.53 -1.35 -36.15
CA SER A 41 21.06 -2.03 -37.35
C SER A 41 21.93 -3.25 -37.66
N PRO A 42 21.37 -4.35 -38.21
CA PRO A 42 22.14 -5.54 -38.50
C PRO A 42 23.18 -5.26 -39.58
N SER A 43 24.45 -5.53 -39.25
CA SER A 43 25.56 -5.59 -40.17
C SER A 43 25.38 -6.77 -41.13
N SER A 44 25.41 -6.52 -42.44
CA SER A 44 25.56 -7.56 -43.46
C SER A 44 26.85 -7.32 -44.25
N ALA A 45 27.75 -8.30 -44.24
CA ALA A 45 28.51 -8.80 -45.40
C ALA A 45 29.56 -9.79 -44.88
N THR A 46 29.51 -11.06 -45.27
CA THR A 46 30.11 -11.61 -46.51
C THR A 46 29.62 -13.07 -46.63
N ASN A 47 29.45 -13.74 -47.76
CA ASN A 47 30.07 -13.66 -49.09
C ASN A 47 29.30 -14.59 -50.06
N LEU A 48 29.19 -14.20 -51.35
CA LEU A 48 29.32 -15.00 -52.60
C LEU A 48 28.37 -14.53 -53.74
N HIS A 49 29.00 -14.11 -54.84
CA HIS A 49 28.74 -14.42 -56.27
C HIS A 49 27.29 -14.75 -56.72
N GLN A 50 26.70 -14.18 -57.78
CA GLN A 50 27.20 -13.94 -59.14
C GLN A 50 26.15 -13.19 -59.99
N ASN A 51 26.64 -12.37 -60.93
CA ASN A 51 26.14 -12.08 -62.29
C ASN A 51 24.82 -11.33 -62.65
N THR A 52 25.08 -10.31 -63.48
CA THR A 52 24.39 -9.81 -64.69
C THR A 52 23.26 -8.76 -64.65
N ARG A 53 23.64 -7.62 -65.26
CA ARG A 53 22.98 -6.86 -66.34
C ARG A 53 22.11 -5.63 -65.99
N ARG A 54 22.73 -4.48 -66.33
CA ARG A 54 22.34 -3.47 -67.35
C ARG A 54 21.45 -2.28 -66.97
N HIS A 55 21.96 -1.12 -67.43
CA HIS A 55 21.32 0.15 -67.82
C HIS A 55 20.82 1.04 -66.67
N SER A 56 20.96 2.38 -66.66
CA SER A 56 21.61 3.37 -67.53
C SER A 56 21.34 4.79 -66.97
N HIS A 57 22.31 5.72 -67.09
CA HIS A 57 22.19 7.20 -67.07
C HIS A 57 21.60 7.87 -65.78
N HIS A 58 22.07 9.00 -65.22
CA HIS A 58 22.77 10.18 -65.71
C HIS A 58 23.65 10.83 -64.61
N ASN A 59 24.75 11.44 -65.03
CA ASN A 59 25.60 12.41 -64.32
C ASN A 59 24.86 13.73 -64.04
N LEU A 60 25.19 14.43 -62.94
CA LEU A 60 25.89 15.73 -63.01
C LEU A 60 26.32 16.26 -61.63
N SER A 61 27.45 16.96 -61.70
CA SER A 61 28.38 17.39 -60.66
C SER A 61 28.15 18.84 -60.22
N LEU A 62 28.65 19.13 -59.02
CA LEU A 62 28.92 20.41 -58.37
C LEU A 62 29.46 21.53 -59.27
N GLN A 63 29.05 22.79 -58.98
CA GLN A 63 29.94 23.94 -58.73
C GLN A 63 29.18 25.21 -58.24
N SER A 64 29.69 25.82 -57.17
CA SER A 64 29.50 27.21 -56.69
C SER A 64 30.46 28.19 -57.44
N PRO A 65 30.51 29.54 -57.26
CA PRO A 65 29.86 30.41 -56.25
C PRO A 65 29.31 31.77 -56.79
N THR A 66 28.61 32.55 -55.94
CA THR A 66 28.76 34.03 -55.74
C THR A 66 27.65 34.58 -54.82
N SER A 67 28.06 35.37 -53.81
CA SER A 67 27.20 36.12 -52.87
C SER A 67 26.77 37.46 -53.49
N PRO A 68 25.65 38.11 -53.10
CA PRO A 68 25.65 38.92 -51.86
C PRO A 68 24.29 39.11 -51.10
N LYS A 69 24.44 39.45 -49.80
CA LYS A 69 23.62 40.34 -48.95
C LYS A 69 22.11 40.08 -48.71
N GLY A 70 21.81 39.77 -47.44
CA GLY A 70 20.86 40.56 -46.63
C GLY A 70 19.45 39.99 -46.41
N ALA A 71 19.19 39.47 -45.19
CA ALA A 71 17.99 39.68 -44.38
C ALA A 71 17.93 38.62 -43.25
N GLY A 72 18.48 38.95 -42.09
CA GLY A 72 18.26 38.23 -40.84
C GLY A 72 17.07 38.84 -40.09
N LEU A 73 16.07 38.01 -39.78
CA LEU A 73 14.95 38.39 -38.93
C LEU A 73 15.38 38.31 -37.45
N HIS A 74 15.64 39.48 -36.86
CA HIS A 74 15.68 39.70 -35.43
C HIS A 74 14.26 39.95 -34.91
N TYR A 75 13.83 39.21 -33.89
CA TYR A 75 12.70 39.64 -33.03
C TYR A 75 13.28 40.26 -31.77
N GLN A 76 12.98 41.54 -31.58
CA GLN A 76 13.51 42.42 -30.55
C GLN A 76 12.46 42.63 -29.45
N HIS A 77 12.96 42.79 -28.23
CA HIS A 77 12.24 43.14 -27.01
C HIS A 77 11.31 44.35 -27.17
N HIS A 78 10.09 44.25 -26.61
CA HIS A 78 9.30 45.42 -26.21
C HIS A 78 9.03 45.39 -24.71
N LEU A 79 9.71 46.29 -24.00
CA LEU A 79 9.36 46.78 -22.67
C LEU A 79 8.41 47.97 -22.87
N HIS A 80 7.25 47.95 -22.23
CA HIS A 80 6.48 49.15 -21.94
C HIS A 80 6.02 49.15 -20.49
N HIS A 81 6.28 50.29 -19.85
CA HIS A 81 5.95 50.67 -18.48
C HIS A 81 4.50 50.38 -18.08
N PHE A 82 4.31 49.87 -16.86
CA PHE A 82 3.16 50.21 -16.05
C PHE A 82 3.58 50.53 -14.61
N HIS A 83 3.08 51.67 -14.15
CA HIS A 83 3.31 52.26 -12.83
C HIS A 83 2.55 51.50 -11.73
N SER A 84 3.11 51.69 -10.54
CA SER A 84 2.71 51.30 -9.18
C SER A 84 1.21 51.30 -8.84
N SER A 85 0.92 50.59 -7.74
CA SER A 85 -0.26 50.62 -6.86
C SER A 85 -1.44 49.69 -7.17
N ASN A 86 -1.40 48.48 -6.60
CA ASN A 86 -2.37 48.13 -5.56
C ASN A 86 -1.93 46.90 -4.77
N ASN A 87 -1.68 47.13 -3.50
CA ASN A 87 -1.23 46.15 -2.53
C ASN A 87 -2.47 45.41 -1.99
N ASN A 88 -2.80 44.27 -2.60
CA ASN A 88 -3.77 43.31 -2.05
C ASN A 88 -3.35 41.90 -2.47
N TYR A 89 -2.19 41.46 -1.97
CA TYR A 89 -1.94 40.02 -1.85
C TYR A 89 -2.93 39.49 -0.80
N GLN A 90 -4.06 38.97 -1.28
CA GLN A 90 -4.83 38.02 -0.50
C GLN A 90 -3.86 36.91 -0.07
N ARG A 91 -3.70 36.76 1.24
CA ARG A 91 -2.94 35.67 1.84
C ARG A 91 -3.40 34.36 1.19
N PRO A 92 -2.50 33.44 0.82
CA PRO A 92 -2.92 32.11 0.43
C PRO A 92 -3.72 31.52 1.59
N ILE A 93 -4.89 30.96 1.26
CA ILE A 93 -5.73 30.18 2.17
C ILE A 93 -4.80 29.24 2.92
N SER A 94 -4.71 29.39 4.25
CA SER A 94 -3.97 28.45 5.07
C SER A 94 -4.66 27.10 4.93
N MET A 95 -4.13 26.21 4.10
CA MET A 95 -4.31 24.79 4.35
C MET A 95 -3.64 24.55 5.70
N GLN A 96 -4.42 24.61 6.78
CA GLN A 96 -4.08 23.86 7.96
C GLN A 96 -4.02 22.42 7.47
N SER A 97 -2.82 21.94 7.15
CA SER A 97 -2.64 20.56 6.81
C SER A 97 -2.98 19.80 8.08
N ASN A 98 -4.09 19.07 8.10
CA ASN A 98 -4.41 18.08 9.13
C ASN A 98 -3.41 16.89 9.09
N VAL A 99 -2.23 17.10 8.52
CA VAL A 99 -1.13 16.18 8.40
C VAL A 99 -0.33 16.33 9.68
N PRO A 100 -0.27 15.30 10.54
CA PRO A 100 0.52 15.33 11.76
C PRO A 100 2.00 15.65 11.48
N GLU A 101 2.82 15.98 12.48
CA GLU A 101 4.29 16.09 12.27
C GLU A 101 4.98 14.83 12.78
N PRO A 102 6.21 14.50 12.32
CA PRO A 102 7.02 13.42 12.89
C PRO A 102 7.17 13.55 14.42
N ARG A 103 7.17 12.43 15.13
CA ARG A 103 7.25 12.41 16.61
C ARG A 103 8.33 11.47 17.12
N THR A 104 8.80 11.74 18.34
CA THR A 104 9.83 10.97 19.07
C THR A 104 9.21 9.95 20.04
N ASN A 105 10.00 9.00 20.53
CA ASN A 105 9.51 8.01 21.51
C ASN A 105 9.23 8.68 22.86
N GLU A 106 10.02 9.68 23.24
CA GLU A 106 9.87 10.47 24.46
C GLU A 106 8.52 11.19 24.51
N GLU A 107 8.04 11.67 23.35
CA GLU A 107 6.72 12.29 23.20
C GLU A 107 5.59 11.25 23.16
N LEU A 108 5.79 10.15 22.41
CA LEU A 108 4.73 9.18 22.14
C LEU A 108 4.42 8.27 23.33
N THR A 109 5.44 7.78 24.02
CA THR A 109 5.31 6.76 25.08
C THR A 109 4.31 7.16 26.18
N PRO A 110 4.43 8.33 26.84
CA PRO A 110 3.49 8.70 27.90
C PRO A 110 2.05 8.89 27.39
N LEU A 111 1.87 9.31 26.13
CA LEU A 111 0.55 9.47 25.52
C LEU A 111 -0.08 8.11 25.22
N ILE A 112 0.72 7.16 24.73
CA ILE A 112 0.28 5.78 24.49
C ILE A 112 -0.12 5.13 25.81
N GLU A 113 0.71 5.22 26.85
CA GLU A 113 0.42 4.62 28.17
C GLU A 113 -0.86 5.18 28.79
N ALA A 114 -1.04 6.50 28.75
CA ALA A 114 -2.26 7.15 29.23
C ALA A 114 -3.50 6.69 28.46
N HIS A 115 -3.41 6.58 27.13
CA HIS A 115 -4.51 6.12 26.29
C HIS A 115 -4.84 4.64 26.52
N VAL A 116 -3.82 3.79 26.65
CA VAL A 116 -3.97 2.37 26.99
C VAL A 116 -4.69 2.21 28.32
N ALA A 117 -4.26 2.92 29.35
CA ALA A 117 -4.89 2.86 30.67
C ALA A 117 -6.38 3.22 30.61
N LYS A 118 -6.71 4.32 29.90
CA LYS A 118 -8.09 4.77 29.71
C LYS A 118 -8.95 3.73 28.97
N VAL A 119 -8.47 3.21 27.85
CA VAL A 119 -9.25 2.25 27.04
C VAL A 119 -9.49 0.93 27.80
N LEU A 120 -8.53 0.49 28.63
CA LEU A 120 -8.73 -0.68 29.48
C LEU A 120 -9.76 -0.43 30.60
N GLU A 121 -9.85 0.78 31.12
CA GLU A 121 -10.91 1.19 32.06
C GLU A 121 -12.28 1.23 31.39
N ASP A 122 -12.37 1.82 30.19
CA ASP A 122 -13.59 1.86 29.37
C ASP A 122 -14.07 0.44 29.03
N LEU A 123 -13.14 -0.46 28.66
CA LEU A 123 -13.46 -1.85 28.35
C LEU A 123 -14.07 -2.59 29.55
N LYS A 124 -13.53 -2.38 30.76
CA LYS A 124 -14.09 -2.96 32.00
C LYS A 124 -15.50 -2.44 32.27
N SER A 125 -15.71 -1.15 32.03
CA SER A 125 -17.01 -0.49 32.23
C SER A 125 -18.08 -0.97 31.24
N GLU A 126 -17.71 -1.17 29.97
CA GLU A 126 -18.64 -1.67 28.93
C GLU A 126 -19.00 -3.15 29.10
N ILE A 127 -18.16 -3.94 29.77
CA ILE A 127 -18.53 -5.31 30.19
C ILE A 127 -19.57 -5.26 31.33
N GLY A 128 -19.57 -4.20 32.14
CA GLY A 128 -20.51 -3.98 33.25
C GLY A 128 -21.81 -3.24 32.90
N GLY A 129 -21.90 -2.63 31.71
CA GLY A 129 -23.07 -1.89 31.22
C GLY A 129 -23.30 -2.12 29.74
N ALA A 130 -24.38 -2.85 29.39
CA ALA A 130 -24.70 -3.22 28.03
C ALA A 130 -25.38 -2.08 27.25
N THR A 131 -24.60 -1.10 26.75
CA THR A 131 -25.04 -0.33 25.60
C THR A 131 -24.65 -1.08 24.33
N GLU A 132 -25.61 -1.72 23.67
CA GLU A 132 -25.38 -2.42 22.41
C GLU A 132 -24.98 -1.41 21.34
N TYR A 133 -23.74 -1.48 20.85
CA TYR A 133 -23.30 -0.70 19.69
C TYR A 133 -24.18 -1.09 18.51
N THR A 134 -24.93 -0.11 17.99
CA THR A 134 -25.80 -0.32 16.83
C THR A 134 -25.17 0.38 15.62
N PRO A 135 -24.54 -0.38 14.71
CA PRO A 135 -23.90 0.20 13.54
C PRO A 135 -24.94 0.74 12.53
N ASP A 136 -24.95 2.04 12.27
CA ASP A 136 -25.81 2.68 11.25
C ASP A 136 -25.44 2.33 9.79
N ILE A 137 -24.37 1.55 9.62
CA ILE A 137 -23.80 1.17 8.32
C ILE A 137 -24.52 -0.02 7.67
N VAL A 138 -25.36 -0.75 8.40
CA VAL A 138 -26.23 -1.82 7.87
C VAL A 138 -27.65 -1.61 8.37
N ASP A 139 -28.61 -1.78 7.48
CA ASP A 139 -30.05 -1.54 7.71
C ASP A 139 -30.82 -2.77 8.20
N ASP A 140 -30.39 -3.97 7.84
CA ASP A 140 -30.98 -5.23 8.31
C ASP A 140 -29.89 -6.22 8.68
N LEU A 141 -29.86 -6.64 9.95
CA LEU A 141 -28.86 -7.57 10.47
C LEU A 141 -29.28 -9.04 10.34
N THR A 142 -30.45 -9.31 9.76
CA THR A 142 -31.02 -10.67 9.64
C THR A 142 -30.88 -11.27 8.26
N LYS A 143 -30.57 -10.45 7.25
CA LYS A 143 -30.36 -10.88 5.87
C LYS A 143 -29.31 -10.03 5.16
N PRO A 144 -28.69 -10.52 4.07
CA PRO A 144 -27.81 -9.72 3.24
C PRO A 144 -28.56 -8.54 2.60
N THR A 145 -27.94 -7.35 2.63
CA THR A 145 -28.47 -6.12 1.99
C THR A 145 -27.39 -5.43 1.17
N GLU A 146 -27.79 -4.48 0.32
CA GLU A 146 -26.85 -3.64 -0.43
C GLU A 146 -25.90 -2.86 0.50
N LYS A 147 -26.40 -2.41 1.66
CA LYS A 147 -25.55 -1.76 2.66
C LYS A 147 -24.50 -2.70 3.22
N LEU A 148 -24.85 -3.96 3.51
CA LEU A 148 -23.86 -4.97 3.91
C LEU A 148 -22.81 -5.19 2.81
N ALA A 149 -23.22 -5.32 1.55
CA ALA A 149 -22.30 -5.46 0.42
C ALA A 149 -21.33 -4.27 0.33
N GLN A 150 -21.80 -3.05 0.60
CA GLN A 150 -20.98 -1.83 0.66
C GLN A 150 -20.07 -1.74 1.90
N THR A 151 -20.06 -2.76 2.76
CA THR A 151 -19.03 -2.95 3.79
C THR A 151 -17.95 -3.97 3.38
N ILE A 152 -18.06 -4.62 2.22
CA ILE A 152 -17.14 -5.70 1.83
C ILE A 152 -16.02 -5.16 0.92
N ASP A 153 -14.79 -5.40 1.35
CA ASP A 153 -13.60 -5.37 0.51
C ASP A 153 -13.33 -6.80 0.02
N HIS A 154 -13.77 -7.10 -1.20
CA HIS A 154 -13.64 -8.40 -1.84
C HIS A 154 -12.19 -8.62 -2.27
N THR A 155 -11.55 -9.63 -1.70
CA THR A 155 -10.08 -9.67 -1.60
C THR A 155 -9.48 -10.88 -2.32
N LEU A 156 -8.46 -10.66 -3.15
CA LEU A 156 -7.58 -11.70 -3.69
C LEU A 156 -6.12 -11.25 -3.62
N LEU A 157 -5.38 -11.82 -2.66
CA LEU A 157 -3.99 -11.45 -2.36
C LEU A 157 -3.00 -12.61 -2.49
N LYS A 158 -3.46 -13.76 -2.99
CA LYS A 158 -2.62 -14.95 -3.19
C LYS A 158 -1.52 -14.63 -4.21
N PRO A 159 -0.26 -15.06 -3.96
CA PRO A 159 0.85 -14.77 -4.88
C PRO A 159 0.68 -15.40 -6.26
N GLU A 160 -0.09 -16.47 -6.37
CA GLU A 160 -0.40 -17.16 -7.63
C GLU A 160 -1.62 -16.60 -8.38
N ALA A 161 -2.23 -15.50 -7.91
CA ALA A 161 -3.41 -14.91 -8.54
C ALA A 161 -3.14 -14.48 -9.99
N THR A 162 -3.90 -15.05 -10.93
CA THR A 162 -3.79 -14.72 -12.36
C THR A 162 -4.66 -13.52 -12.73
N GLU A 163 -4.36 -12.90 -13.87
CA GLU A 163 -5.20 -11.82 -14.42
C GLU A 163 -6.67 -12.23 -14.59
N ASP A 164 -6.95 -13.46 -15.06
CA ASP A 164 -8.32 -13.94 -15.23
C ASP A 164 -9.06 -14.08 -13.88
N GLN A 165 -8.36 -14.53 -12.84
CA GLN A 165 -8.93 -14.58 -11.49
C GLN A 165 -9.19 -13.18 -10.93
N ILE A 166 -8.33 -12.20 -11.25
CA ILE A 166 -8.54 -10.80 -10.86
C ILE A 166 -9.73 -10.18 -11.60
N LYS A 167 -9.94 -10.54 -12.88
CA LYS A 167 -11.14 -10.12 -13.62
C LYS A 167 -12.40 -10.73 -13.02
N ALA A 168 -12.40 -12.03 -12.72
CA ALA A 168 -13.51 -12.69 -12.04
C ALA A 168 -13.83 -12.04 -10.68
N LEU A 169 -12.81 -11.66 -9.90
CA LEU A 169 -12.99 -10.90 -8.66
C LEU A 169 -13.72 -9.56 -8.91
N CYS A 170 -13.38 -8.86 -10.00
CA CYS A 170 -14.07 -7.62 -10.37
C CYS A 170 -15.51 -7.88 -10.78
N ASP A 171 -15.77 -8.92 -11.57
CA ASP A 171 -17.12 -9.29 -12.02
C ASP A 171 -18.02 -9.61 -10.82
N GLU A 172 -17.53 -10.39 -9.85
CA GLU A 172 -18.22 -10.66 -8.58
C GLU A 172 -18.46 -9.38 -7.78
N ALA A 173 -17.46 -8.49 -7.68
CA ALA A 173 -17.62 -7.23 -6.96
C ALA A 173 -18.65 -6.30 -7.60
N ILE A 174 -18.74 -6.29 -8.93
CA ILE A 174 -19.75 -5.53 -9.68
C ILE A 174 -21.13 -6.15 -9.47
N GLU A 175 -21.26 -7.47 -9.65
CA GLU A 175 -22.53 -8.20 -9.53
C GLU A 175 -23.16 -8.01 -8.15
N TYR A 176 -22.37 -8.15 -7.09
CA TYR A 176 -22.86 -8.06 -5.71
C TYR A 176 -22.80 -6.65 -5.13
N GLY A 177 -22.25 -5.67 -5.87
CA GLY A 177 -22.10 -4.30 -5.41
C GLY A 177 -21.18 -4.19 -4.19
N PHE A 178 -20.04 -4.89 -4.18
CA PHE A 178 -19.05 -4.77 -3.11
C PHE A 178 -18.35 -3.42 -3.14
N LYS A 179 -17.85 -3.00 -1.97
CA LYS A 179 -17.24 -1.68 -1.83
C LYS A 179 -15.92 -1.58 -2.59
N SER A 180 -15.08 -2.61 -2.52
CA SER A 180 -13.80 -2.60 -3.20
C SER A 180 -13.32 -3.97 -3.62
N CYS A 181 -12.44 -4.00 -4.63
CA CYS A 181 -11.56 -5.11 -4.92
C CYS A 181 -10.21 -4.84 -4.24
N CYS A 182 -9.83 -5.66 -3.26
CA CYS A 182 -8.57 -5.55 -2.53
C CYS A 182 -7.53 -6.52 -3.09
N ILE A 183 -6.46 -5.98 -3.69
CA ILE A 183 -5.52 -6.73 -4.52
C ILE A 183 -4.05 -6.33 -4.24
N ASN A 184 -3.12 -7.13 -4.77
CA ASN A 184 -1.68 -6.79 -4.76
C ASN A 184 -1.37 -5.64 -5.72
N PRO A 185 -0.37 -4.79 -5.45
CA PRO A 185 -0.06 -3.59 -6.25
C PRO A 185 0.04 -3.83 -7.76
N SER A 186 0.58 -4.98 -8.17
CA SER A 186 0.75 -5.36 -9.58
C SER A 186 -0.56 -5.43 -10.38
N HIS A 187 -1.70 -5.57 -9.71
CA HIS A 187 -3.02 -5.69 -10.37
C HIS A 187 -3.86 -4.41 -10.31
N VAL A 188 -3.38 -3.35 -9.67
CA VAL A 188 -4.17 -2.13 -9.43
C VAL A 188 -4.64 -1.52 -10.74
N ARG A 189 -3.75 -1.40 -11.73
CA ARG A 189 -4.09 -0.80 -13.02
C ARG A 189 -5.15 -1.58 -13.78
N LEU A 190 -5.08 -2.91 -13.72
CA LEU A 190 -6.09 -3.79 -14.32
C LEU A 190 -7.45 -3.55 -13.64
N VAL A 191 -7.50 -3.66 -12.32
CA VAL A 191 -8.75 -3.52 -11.55
C VAL A 191 -9.36 -2.13 -11.71
N SER A 192 -8.57 -1.07 -11.61
CA SER A 192 -9.07 0.31 -11.75
C SER A 192 -9.64 0.58 -13.14
N THR A 193 -9.01 0.02 -14.19
CA THR A 193 -9.51 0.12 -15.57
C THR A 193 -10.83 -0.64 -15.73
N THR A 194 -10.91 -1.88 -15.22
CA THR A 194 -12.13 -2.69 -15.27
C THR A 194 -13.30 -2.01 -14.56
N LEU A 195 -13.04 -1.33 -13.44
CA LEU A 195 -14.07 -0.67 -12.62
C LEU A 195 -14.44 0.76 -13.07
N THR A 196 -13.93 1.24 -14.21
CA THR A 196 -14.13 2.64 -14.67
C THR A 196 -15.59 3.08 -14.69
N ASN A 197 -16.51 2.16 -15.00
CA ASN A 197 -17.95 2.44 -15.11
C ASN A 197 -18.77 1.96 -13.89
N THR A 198 -18.11 1.63 -12.78
CA THR A 198 -18.74 1.10 -11.56
C THR A 198 -18.40 1.99 -10.36
N PRO A 199 -19.00 3.19 -10.23
CA PRO A 199 -18.58 4.18 -9.24
C PRO A 199 -18.74 3.75 -7.77
N GLN A 200 -19.57 2.74 -7.50
CA GLN A 200 -19.79 2.18 -6.16
C GLN A 200 -18.69 1.22 -5.69
N THR A 201 -17.86 0.71 -6.61
CA THR A 201 -16.80 -0.27 -6.36
C THR A 201 -15.44 0.32 -6.72
N LEU A 202 -14.48 0.25 -5.81
CA LEU A 202 -13.16 0.87 -6.01
C LEU A 202 -12.01 -0.13 -5.98
N ALA A 203 -10.87 0.25 -6.55
CA ALA A 203 -9.62 -0.49 -6.39
C ALA A 203 -8.98 -0.16 -5.03
N CYS A 204 -8.69 -1.17 -4.23
CA CYS A 204 -7.92 -1.07 -2.98
C CYS A 204 -6.62 -1.88 -3.14
N SER A 205 -5.47 -1.31 -2.77
CA SER A 205 -4.18 -2.01 -2.81
C SER A 205 -3.64 -2.26 -1.40
N VAL A 206 -2.98 -3.39 -1.20
CA VAL A 206 -2.12 -3.59 -0.02
C VAL A 206 -0.73 -2.99 -0.24
N ILE A 207 -0.02 -2.60 0.84
CA ILE A 207 1.34 -2.01 0.80
C ILE A 207 2.21 -2.57 1.92
N GLY A 208 3.49 -2.85 1.61
CA GLY A 208 4.41 -3.49 2.56
C GLY A 208 3.91 -4.86 3.04
N PHE A 209 3.08 -5.51 2.22
CA PHE A 209 2.29 -6.68 2.58
C PHE A 209 3.01 -7.99 2.25
N PRO A 210 2.81 -9.08 3.02
CA PRO A 210 2.04 -9.17 4.26
C PRO A 210 2.85 -8.81 5.52
N LEU A 211 4.17 -8.67 5.41
CA LEU A 211 5.04 -8.71 6.60
C LEU A 211 5.18 -7.37 7.32
N GLY A 212 4.94 -6.25 6.63
CA GLY A 212 5.24 -4.90 7.14
C GLY A 212 6.74 -4.58 7.25
N ALA A 213 7.61 -5.53 6.88
CA ALA A 213 9.06 -5.52 7.10
C ALA A 213 9.87 -4.90 5.95
N THR A 214 9.24 -4.06 5.12
CA THR A 214 9.92 -3.27 4.09
C THR A 214 10.24 -1.86 4.60
N THR A 215 11.17 -1.16 3.94
CA THR A 215 11.54 0.20 4.35
C THR A 215 10.39 1.19 4.12
N THR A 216 10.32 2.24 4.93
CA THR A 216 9.36 3.34 4.76
C THR A 216 9.41 3.95 3.36
N SER A 217 10.61 4.16 2.81
CA SER A 217 10.78 4.68 1.44
C SER A 217 10.15 3.77 0.38
N SER A 218 10.28 2.44 0.54
CA SER A 218 9.67 1.47 -0.35
C SER A 218 8.16 1.53 -0.25
N LYS A 219 7.59 1.54 0.97
CA LYS A 219 6.13 1.66 1.18
C LYS A 219 5.57 2.96 0.59
N CYS A 220 6.27 4.08 0.74
CA CYS A 220 5.85 5.36 0.17
C CYS A 220 5.83 5.34 -1.36
N TYR A 221 6.86 4.75 -1.98
CA TYR A 221 6.94 4.61 -3.43
C TYR A 221 5.88 3.65 -3.97
N GLU A 222 5.73 2.48 -3.35
CA GLU A 222 4.70 1.50 -3.64
C GLU A 222 3.29 2.11 -3.55
N SER A 223 3.01 2.89 -2.51
CA SER A 223 1.73 3.59 -2.32
C SER A 223 1.47 4.62 -3.42
N SER A 224 2.50 5.41 -3.76
CA SER A 224 2.40 6.43 -4.80
C SER A 224 2.11 5.81 -6.17
N LEU A 225 2.75 4.67 -6.48
CA LEU A 225 2.50 3.92 -7.71
C LEU A 225 1.09 3.32 -7.73
N ALA A 226 0.64 2.69 -6.65
CA ALA A 226 -0.72 2.15 -6.57
C ALA A 226 -1.77 3.25 -6.83
N ILE A 227 -1.58 4.45 -6.29
CA ILE A 227 -2.50 5.57 -6.53
C ILE A 227 -2.43 6.07 -7.97
N LEU A 228 -1.23 6.15 -8.55
CA LEU A 228 -1.06 6.48 -9.97
C LEU A 228 -1.77 5.47 -10.87
N ASP A 229 -1.76 4.20 -10.49
CA ASP A 229 -2.46 3.12 -11.18
C ASP A 229 -3.96 3.06 -10.89
N GLY A 230 -4.47 3.93 -10.02
CA GLY A 230 -5.91 4.15 -9.80
C GLY A 230 -6.48 3.58 -8.50
N ALA A 231 -5.64 3.11 -7.56
CA ALA A 231 -6.11 2.77 -6.23
C ALA A 231 -6.78 3.98 -5.55
N LYS A 232 -7.92 3.75 -4.92
CA LYS A 232 -8.69 4.75 -4.16
C LYS A 232 -8.69 4.50 -2.66
N GLU A 233 -8.13 3.39 -2.22
CA GLU A 233 -7.84 3.10 -0.82
C GLU A 233 -6.54 2.28 -0.73
N ILE A 234 -5.80 2.43 0.36
CA ILE A 234 -4.54 1.70 0.64
C ILE A 234 -4.66 0.95 1.97
N ASP A 235 -4.23 -0.31 1.99
CA ASP A 235 -4.13 -1.16 3.19
C ASP A 235 -2.65 -1.46 3.48
N MET A 236 -2.00 -0.65 4.32
CA MET A 236 -0.59 -0.87 4.65
C MET A 236 -0.42 -1.76 5.89
N VAL A 237 0.65 -2.55 5.95
CA VAL A 237 1.05 -3.25 7.18
C VAL A 237 2.04 -2.40 7.97
N LEU A 238 1.77 -2.18 9.26
CA LEU A 238 2.71 -1.44 10.12
C LEU A 238 4.04 -2.22 10.28
N PRO A 239 5.15 -1.56 10.64
CA PRO A 239 6.43 -2.25 10.82
C PRO A 239 6.43 -3.05 12.14
N ILE A 240 5.89 -4.27 12.10
CA ILE A 240 5.56 -5.09 13.29
C ILE A 240 6.79 -5.30 14.19
N GLY A 241 7.96 -5.61 13.61
CA GLY A 241 9.19 -5.78 14.39
C GLY A 241 9.59 -4.53 15.17
N GLN A 242 9.46 -3.35 14.56
CA GLN A 242 9.74 -2.06 15.21
C GLN A 242 8.73 -1.77 16.32
N PHE A 243 7.46 -2.10 16.10
CA PHE A 243 6.42 -1.97 17.12
C PHE A 243 6.69 -2.87 18.34
N LEU A 244 7.09 -4.13 18.13
CA LEU A 244 7.32 -5.09 19.21
C LEU A 244 8.54 -4.73 20.08
N GLN A 245 9.52 -4.01 19.54
CA GLN A 245 10.64 -3.46 20.32
C GLN A 245 10.35 -2.05 20.88
N SER A 246 9.09 -1.60 20.82
CA SER A 246 8.63 -0.30 21.33
C SER A 246 9.30 0.92 20.66
N ASP A 247 9.73 0.78 19.40
CA ASP A 247 10.19 1.91 18.59
C ASP A 247 8.98 2.62 17.96
N TYR A 248 8.16 3.23 18.80
CA TYR A 248 6.92 3.89 18.41
C TYR A 248 7.15 5.09 17.49
N SER A 249 8.27 5.80 17.65
CA SER A 249 8.73 6.84 16.74
C SER A 249 8.83 6.30 15.31
N TYR A 250 9.53 5.18 15.10
CA TYR A 250 9.62 4.57 13.77
C TYR A 250 8.24 4.18 13.24
N VAL A 251 7.42 3.50 14.05
CA VAL A 251 6.09 3.03 13.63
C VAL A 251 5.20 4.20 13.20
N TYR A 252 5.15 5.25 14.01
CA TYR A 252 4.39 6.46 13.73
C TYR A 252 4.89 7.12 12.43
N ASN A 253 6.20 7.31 12.30
CA ASN A 253 6.81 7.99 11.15
C ASN A 253 6.66 7.18 9.85
N ASP A 254 6.65 5.84 9.93
CA ASP A 254 6.39 4.96 8.79
C ASP A 254 4.97 5.15 8.26
N ILE A 255 3.96 5.05 9.14
CA ILE A 255 2.55 5.22 8.79
C ILE A 255 2.31 6.64 8.27
N PHE A 256 2.83 7.63 8.99
CA PHE A 256 2.73 9.04 8.63
C PHE A 256 3.26 9.33 7.23
N SER A 257 4.43 8.79 6.90
CA SER A 257 5.07 8.98 5.59
C SER A 257 4.23 8.37 4.47
N VAL A 258 3.65 7.19 4.70
CA VAL A 258 2.73 6.55 3.75
C VAL A 258 1.47 7.41 3.58
N VAL A 259 0.82 7.84 4.66
CA VAL A 259 -0.34 8.74 4.61
C VAL A 259 -0.04 9.99 3.78
N ARG A 260 1.13 10.62 3.96
CA ARG A 260 1.54 11.76 3.13
C ARG A 260 1.75 11.40 1.66
N ALA A 261 2.40 10.27 1.38
CA ALA A 261 2.60 9.80 0.01
C ALA A 261 1.28 9.55 -0.72
N THR A 262 0.21 9.23 0.02
CA THR A 262 -1.12 8.98 -0.56
C THR A 262 -1.92 10.21 -0.96
N LYS A 263 -1.48 11.42 -0.60
CA LYS A 263 -2.10 12.70 -1.02
C LYS A 263 -3.63 12.75 -0.80
N GLY A 264 -4.09 12.22 0.32
CA GLY A 264 -5.52 12.24 0.71
C GLY A 264 -6.30 10.99 0.31
N VAL A 265 -5.70 10.03 -0.41
CA VAL A 265 -6.29 8.69 -0.56
C VAL A 265 -6.28 7.99 0.81
N PRO A 266 -7.40 7.46 1.31
CA PRO A 266 -7.45 6.91 2.66
C PRO A 266 -6.54 5.70 2.86
N VAL A 267 -5.81 5.70 3.98
CA VAL A 267 -4.94 4.60 4.41
C VAL A 267 -5.59 3.84 5.56
N LYS A 268 -5.60 2.51 5.44
CA LYS A 268 -5.96 1.56 6.48
C LYS A 268 -4.66 0.91 6.97
N VAL A 269 -4.45 0.87 8.28
CA VAL A 269 -3.24 0.28 8.87
C VAL A 269 -3.58 -1.08 9.45
N ILE A 270 -2.98 -2.13 8.88
CA ILE A 270 -3.05 -3.50 9.38
C ILE A 270 -2.12 -3.60 10.58
N ILE A 271 -2.70 -3.88 11.76
CA ILE A 271 -1.94 -4.03 13.01
C ILE A 271 -1.46 -5.45 13.29
N GLU A 272 -1.97 -6.41 12.50
CA GLU A 272 -1.72 -7.84 12.64
C GLU A 272 -1.96 -8.35 14.06
N THR A 273 -3.23 -8.32 14.48
CA THR A 273 -3.66 -8.67 15.84
C THR A 273 -3.19 -10.04 16.32
N SER A 274 -2.95 -11.00 15.43
CA SER A 274 -2.46 -12.35 15.79
C SER A 274 -1.01 -12.35 16.29
N LEU A 275 -0.22 -11.33 15.95
CA LEU A 275 1.15 -11.15 16.42
C LEU A 275 1.25 -10.23 17.64
N LEU A 276 0.17 -9.52 18.00
CA LEU A 276 0.09 -8.68 19.18
C LEU A 276 -0.58 -9.45 20.32
N LYS A 277 0.23 -9.84 21.31
CA LYS A 277 -0.15 -10.81 22.35
C LYS A 277 -1.04 -10.23 23.44
N THR A 278 -1.03 -8.91 23.62
CA THR A 278 -1.75 -8.26 24.72
C THR A 278 -2.72 -7.20 24.23
N GLN A 279 -3.70 -6.85 25.06
CA GLN A 279 -4.67 -5.80 24.74
C GLN A 279 -3.99 -4.43 24.63
N GLU A 280 -3.01 -4.17 25.51
CA GLU A 280 -2.19 -2.95 25.52
C GLU A 280 -1.48 -2.75 24.17
N GLN A 281 -0.88 -3.81 23.63
CA GLN A 281 -0.22 -3.75 22.32
C GLN A 281 -1.22 -3.40 21.20
N LYS A 282 -2.39 -4.02 21.20
CA LYS A 282 -3.43 -3.73 20.18
C LYS A 282 -3.94 -2.29 20.29
N ILE A 283 -4.19 -1.81 21.52
CA ILE A 283 -4.61 -0.43 21.77
C ILE A 283 -3.53 0.56 21.33
N ALA A 284 -2.26 0.33 21.70
CA ALA A 284 -1.14 1.18 21.32
C ALA A 284 -0.98 1.26 19.79
N ALA A 285 -1.04 0.12 19.09
CA ALA A 285 -0.95 0.10 17.63
C ALA A 285 -2.10 0.88 16.97
N CYS A 286 -3.33 0.74 17.49
CA CYS A 286 -4.48 1.52 17.02
C CYS A 286 -4.30 3.02 17.22
N TRP A 287 -3.83 3.43 18.40
CA TRP A 287 -3.62 4.82 18.73
C TRP A 287 -2.53 5.44 17.84
N ILE A 288 -1.38 4.77 17.69
CA ILE A 288 -0.29 5.25 16.83
C ILE A 288 -0.78 5.43 15.38
N ALA A 289 -1.52 4.46 14.85
CA ALA A 289 -2.08 4.56 13.50
C ALA A 289 -3.06 5.73 13.37
N ALA A 290 -3.95 5.92 14.34
CA ALA A 290 -4.91 7.01 14.37
C ALA A 290 -4.23 8.39 14.46
N GLU A 291 -3.21 8.53 15.31
CA GLU A 291 -2.43 9.76 15.43
C GLU A 291 -1.56 10.05 14.20
N ALA A 292 -1.10 9.02 13.49
CA ALA A 292 -0.34 9.17 12.25
C ALA A 292 -1.22 9.51 11.03
N GLY A 293 -2.54 9.59 11.19
CA GLY A 293 -3.49 10.02 10.16
C GLY A 293 -4.14 8.88 9.37
N ALA A 294 -4.13 7.64 9.88
CA ALA A 294 -4.87 6.55 9.26
C ALA A 294 -6.38 6.81 9.30
N ALA A 295 -7.09 6.44 8.24
CA ALA A 295 -8.55 6.48 8.19
C ALA A 295 -9.18 5.21 8.78
N TRP A 296 -8.44 4.09 8.78
CA TRP A 296 -8.84 2.85 9.45
C TRP A 296 -7.68 2.18 10.18
N VAL A 297 -8.03 1.48 11.24
CA VAL A 297 -7.23 0.40 11.81
C VAL A 297 -7.82 -0.94 11.36
N LYS A 298 -6.98 -1.84 10.85
CA LYS A 298 -7.35 -3.13 10.26
C LYS A 298 -6.74 -4.26 11.09
N THR A 299 -7.53 -5.30 11.37
CA THR A 299 -7.10 -6.39 12.26
C THR A 299 -5.90 -7.15 11.72
N SER A 300 -6.04 -7.81 10.56
CA SER A 300 -5.10 -8.86 10.14
C SER A 300 -4.87 -8.91 8.64
N THR A 301 -3.73 -9.47 8.23
CA THR A 301 -3.39 -9.71 6.82
C THR A 301 -4.10 -10.93 6.25
N GLY A 302 -4.35 -11.94 7.09
CA GLY A 302 -4.82 -13.27 6.68
C GLY A 302 -3.69 -14.27 6.39
N PHE A 303 -2.42 -13.90 6.59
CA PHE A 303 -1.25 -14.74 6.25
C PHE A 303 -0.49 -15.28 7.47
N ASN A 304 -0.64 -14.70 8.67
CA ASN A 304 0.12 -15.06 9.87
C ASN A 304 -0.65 -15.94 10.88
N GLY A 305 -1.67 -16.67 10.42
CA GLY A 305 -2.58 -17.40 11.29
C GLY A 305 -3.48 -16.48 12.13
N GLY A 306 -4.60 -17.02 12.61
CA GLY A 306 -5.64 -16.21 13.25
C GLY A 306 -6.39 -15.31 12.26
N GLY A 307 -7.08 -14.30 12.79
CA GLY A 307 -7.90 -13.37 12.01
C GLY A 307 -8.66 -12.40 12.91
N ALA A 308 -9.65 -11.72 12.34
CA ALA A 308 -10.54 -10.87 13.11
C ALA A 308 -11.37 -11.70 14.11
N THR A 309 -11.28 -11.33 15.38
CA THR A 309 -12.21 -11.79 16.42
C THR A 309 -13.15 -10.66 16.82
N VAL A 310 -14.32 -11.00 17.37
CA VAL A 310 -15.29 -10.01 17.86
C VAL A 310 -14.67 -9.17 18.98
N GLU A 311 -13.86 -9.81 19.83
CA GLU A 311 -13.17 -9.20 20.96
C GLU A 311 -12.14 -8.17 20.49
N ASP A 312 -11.33 -8.51 19.48
CA ASP A 312 -10.33 -7.59 18.94
C ASP A 312 -10.99 -6.41 18.24
N VAL A 313 -12.05 -6.64 17.45
CA VAL A 313 -12.78 -5.56 16.78
C VAL A 313 -13.39 -4.60 17.81
N ARG A 314 -13.99 -5.11 18.88
CA ARG A 314 -14.53 -4.29 19.97
C ARG A 314 -13.45 -3.47 20.67
N LEU A 315 -12.32 -4.10 20.99
CA LEU A 315 -11.17 -3.44 21.60
C LEU A 315 -10.63 -2.31 20.70
N MET A 316 -10.44 -2.59 19.41
CA MET A 316 -9.95 -1.61 18.43
C MET A 316 -10.93 -0.45 18.26
N ARG A 317 -12.25 -0.71 18.28
CA ARG A 317 -13.28 0.33 18.21
C ARG A 317 -13.19 1.28 19.39
N LEU A 318 -13.06 0.76 20.62
CA LEU A 318 -12.83 1.58 21.81
C LEU A 318 -11.52 2.38 21.69
N ALA A 319 -10.45 1.73 21.23
CA ALA A 319 -9.14 2.37 21.08
C ALA A 319 -9.14 3.58 20.14
N VAL A 320 -10.05 3.65 19.16
CA VAL A 320 -10.16 4.79 18.23
C VAL A 320 -11.39 5.68 18.47
N ALA A 321 -12.22 5.38 19.48
CA ALA A 321 -13.48 6.10 19.71
C ALA A 321 -13.28 7.60 19.98
N TYR A 322 -12.17 8.00 20.60
CA TYR A 322 -11.80 9.41 20.85
C TYR A 322 -11.61 10.23 19.57
N LYS A 323 -11.52 9.59 18.39
CA LYS A 323 -11.49 10.24 17.08
C LYS A 323 -12.87 10.54 16.52
N GLU A 324 -13.93 10.30 17.28
CA GLU A 324 -15.32 10.70 16.95
C GLU A 324 -15.76 10.20 15.55
N GLY A 325 -15.33 8.99 15.18
CA GLY A 325 -15.67 8.35 13.91
C GLY A 325 -14.79 8.74 12.71
N SER A 326 -13.82 9.65 12.88
CA SER A 326 -12.86 10.00 11.83
C SER A 326 -11.87 8.87 11.52
N VAL A 327 -11.63 7.99 12.50
CA VAL A 327 -10.87 6.75 12.34
C VAL A 327 -11.78 5.57 12.65
N LYS A 328 -11.80 4.59 11.75
CA LYS A 328 -12.75 3.47 11.79
C LYS A 328 -12.03 2.12 11.93
N VAL A 329 -12.79 1.06 12.16
CA VAL A 329 -12.23 -0.31 12.23
C VAL A 329 -12.58 -1.10 10.97
N LYS A 330 -11.61 -1.86 10.45
CA LYS A 330 -11.80 -2.89 9.41
C LYS A 330 -11.47 -4.27 9.98
N ALA A 331 -12.43 -5.19 9.94
CA ALA A 331 -12.22 -6.58 10.33
C ALA A 331 -11.77 -7.39 9.11
N SER A 332 -10.65 -8.10 9.20
CA SER A 332 -10.15 -8.96 8.12
C SER A 332 -9.46 -10.21 8.64
N GLY A 333 -9.52 -11.27 7.82
CA GLY A 333 -9.04 -12.60 8.17
C GLY A 333 -10.11 -13.41 8.89
N GLY A 334 -10.56 -14.51 8.28
CA GLY A 334 -11.45 -15.47 8.92
C GLY A 334 -12.96 -15.17 8.91
N VAL A 335 -13.40 -14.04 8.35
CA VAL A 335 -14.83 -13.70 8.18
C VAL A 335 -15.37 -14.35 6.90
N ARG A 336 -16.09 -15.47 7.03
CA ARG A 336 -16.48 -16.34 5.91
C ARG A 336 -17.98 -16.53 5.75
N SER A 337 -18.78 -16.21 6.76
CA SER A 337 -20.25 -16.34 6.72
C SER A 337 -20.95 -15.04 7.10
N PHE A 338 -22.24 -14.98 6.77
CA PHE A 338 -23.11 -13.87 7.13
C PHE A 338 -23.12 -13.61 8.64
N GLU A 339 -23.23 -14.65 9.46
CA GLU A 339 -23.27 -14.54 10.93
C GLU A 339 -21.95 -13.95 11.47
N GLN A 340 -20.82 -14.37 10.91
CA GLN A 340 -19.52 -13.81 11.28
C GLN A 340 -19.40 -12.34 10.87
N ALA A 341 -19.89 -11.98 9.67
CA ALA A 341 -19.91 -10.61 9.19
C ALA A 341 -20.74 -9.70 10.09
N ILE A 342 -21.96 -10.12 10.46
CA ILE A 342 -22.82 -9.40 11.40
C ILE A 342 -22.17 -9.31 12.78
N GLY A 343 -21.52 -10.38 13.25
CA GLY A 343 -20.82 -10.40 14.53
C GLY A 343 -19.73 -9.33 14.63
N VAL A 344 -18.87 -9.20 13.62
CA VAL A 344 -17.82 -8.15 13.62
C VAL A 344 -18.38 -6.75 13.39
N ILE A 345 -19.48 -6.61 12.63
CA ILE A 345 -20.17 -5.32 12.47
C ILE A 345 -20.74 -4.85 13.82
N LYS A 346 -21.46 -5.72 14.55
CA LYS A 346 -21.94 -5.46 15.90
C LYS A 346 -20.82 -5.15 16.90
N ALA A 347 -19.61 -5.69 16.67
CA ALA A 347 -18.45 -5.37 17.49
C ALA A 347 -17.88 -3.96 17.23
N GLY A 348 -18.13 -3.37 16.07
CA GLY A 348 -17.59 -2.04 15.70
C GLY A 348 -16.94 -1.96 14.32
N ALA A 349 -16.88 -3.04 13.55
CA ALA A 349 -16.29 -3.00 12.21
C ALA A 349 -17.16 -2.18 11.25
N SER A 350 -16.52 -1.27 10.52
CA SER A 350 -17.13 -0.49 9.44
C SER A 350 -16.87 -1.03 8.04
N ARG A 351 -15.93 -1.98 7.95
CA ARG A 351 -15.51 -2.63 6.72
C ARG A 351 -15.07 -4.06 7.04
N ILE A 352 -15.30 -4.97 6.12
CA ILE A 352 -14.93 -6.38 6.20
C ILE A 352 -14.00 -6.68 5.02
N GLY A 353 -12.77 -7.11 5.30
CA GLY A 353 -11.88 -7.68 4.28
C GLY A 353 -12.04 -9.19 4.22
N THR A 354 -12.50 -9.71 3.08
CA THR A 354 -12.78 -11.15 2.91
C THR A 354 -12.65 -11.57 1.45
N SER A 355 -12.24 -12.82 1.23
CA SER A 355 -12.31 -13.50 -0.08
C SER A 355 -13.65 -14.25 -0.27
N ASN A 356 -14.53 -14.21 0.73
CA ASN A 356 -15.78 -14.96 0.77
C ASN A 356 -17.01 -14.04 0.65
N GLY A 357 -16.86 -12.87 0.00
CA GLY A 357 -17.94 -11.89 -0.15
C GLY A 357 -19.21 -12.50 -0.75
N VAL A 358 -19.06 -13.26 -1.83
CA VAL A 358 -20.18 -13.97 -2.49
C VAL A 358 -20.91 -14.92 -1.52
N ALA A 359 -20.17 -15.68 -0.71
CA ALA A 359 -20.78 -16.60 0.25
C ALA A 359 -21.52 -15.88 1.38
N ILE A 360 -20.98 -14.75 1.86
CA ILE A 360 -21.64 -13.88 2.84
C ILE A 360 -22.96 -13.34 2.29
N MET A 361 -22.98 -12.92 1.02
CA MET A 361 -24.18 -12.39 0.37
C MET A 361 -25.18 -13.47 -0.08
N GLY A 362 -24.70 -14.68 -0.35
CA GLY A 362 -25.56 -15.82 -0.71
C GLY A 362 -26.34 -16.40 0.48
N GLY A 363 -26.11 -15.94 1.71
CA GLY A 363 -26.83 -16.36 2.92
C GLY A 363 -26.75 -17.86 3.24
N THR A 364 -25.89 -18.61 2.54
CA THR A 364 -25.76 -20.05 2.68
C THR A 364 -24.48 -20.35 3.46
N PRO A 365 -24.53 -21.12 4.57
CA PRO A 365 -23.34 -21.49 5.31
C PRO A 365 -22.33 -22.18 4.38
N VAL A 366 -21.12 -21.64 4.30
CA VAL A 366 -20.00 -22.31 3.60
C VAL A 366 -19.82 -23.66 4.28
N LYS A 367 -20.07 -24.75 3.55
CA LYS A 367 -19.72 -26.10 4.00
C LYS A 367 -18.23 -26.10 4.34
N LYS A 368 -17.90 -26.40 5.60
CA LYS A 368 -16.52 -26.70 6.00
C LYS A 368 -15.99 -27.77 5.05
N GLU A 369 -14.90 -27.51 4.35
CA GLU A 369 -14.14 -28.59 3.73
C GLU A 369 -13.75 -29.54 4.85
N ASN A 370 -14.19 -30.79 4.72
CA ASN A 370 -13.94 -31.84 5.69
C ASN A 370 -12.44 -32.00 5.89
N GLY A 371 -12.02 -32.11 7.15
CA GLY A 371 -10.66 -32.39 7.54
C GLY A 371 -10.13 -33.64 6.83
N GLY A 372 -9.24 -33.42 5.87
CA GLY A 372 -8.24 -34.40 5.48
C GLY A 372 -7.12 -34.35 6.51
N GLU A 373 -6.82 -35.49 7.12
CA GLU A 373 -5.68 -35.68 8.02
C GLU A 373 -4.41 -35.07 7.42
N VAL A 374 -3.81 -34.11 8.14
CA VAL A 374 -2.45 -33.67 7.87
C VAL A 374 -1.53 -34.79 8.30
N LYS A 375 -1.10 -35.62 7.34
CA LYS A 375 0.16 -36.35 7.50
C LYS A 375 1.26 -35.30 7.66
N LYS A 376 1.92 -35.32 8.82
CA LYS A 376 3.17 -34.61 9.05
C LYS A 376 4.18 -35.07 8.00
N GLU A 377 4.52 -34.20 7.06
CA GLU A 377 5.83 -34.26 6.42
C GLU A 377 6.68 -33.15 7.03
N GLU A 378 7.76 -33.57 7.67
CA GLU A 378 8.85 -32.73 8.13
C GLU A 378 9.54 -32.13 6.90
N ALA A 379 9.67 -30.82 6.84
CA ALA A 379 10.61 -30.17 5.92
C ALA A 379 11.13 -28.87 6.54
N TYR A 380 12.45 -28.90 6.75
CA TYR A 380 13.46 -27.89 7.08
C TYR A 380 13.11 -26.40 7.00
#